data_AF-A0AAU9LAC4-F1
#
_entry.id   AF-A0AAU9LAC4-F1
#
_cell.length_a   1.000
_cell.length_b   1.000
_cell.length_c   1.000
_cell.angle_alpha   90.00
_cell.angle_beta   90.00
_cell.angle_gamma   90.00
#
_symmetry.space_group_name_H-M   'P 1'
#
loop_
_entity.id
_entity.type
_entity.pdbx_description
1 polymer ?
#
loop_
_entity_poly.entity_id
_entity_poly.type
_entity_poly.pdbx_seq_one_letter_code
_entity_poly.pdbx_strand_id
1 'polypeptide(L)'
;MVFGAPHSRRWMAVAASSLTLLMSLNVTLADDLCSIAPNSYAQAKIDYPEFLKALDALEQHAIAAWFTDRMSNDERATMLSSMLKQCSEDTRLSIVVYGIPNKDCDAGLSSAGSVKSVKDYKAFLKELTEGVGDRKVLYVVEPDAVGLLAKEGGCGSSAGYLDNLKLAVETLSANANAELYVDIGYWMLADSTNAAKTAPIMQELGKCGRVKGVVINTSNYRSNDECTTYCTNFQTAMGNNDMTCIADTSRNFNGCPTNDWCNVPTAGIGKPPSSETGFSNLDYFMWIKPPGESDGQCTSDAPQAGSFFPESFTKLWNKGYFVSEGGMKTIANVTGDATETSTETGTQATGSYVDQTTPIVSTAGTVASANIDSAHNLTSTPLSVYSGASQDAITTQGTAAISNNIGSSPTSSQLGTQNGLGSQTTQVSSQVGTKYDTSLAVQDYNSSERCLP
;
A
#
# COMPACT_ATOMS: atom_id res chain seq x y z
N MET A 1 73.01 35.33 -67.95
CA MET A 1 72.48 33.97 -67.72
C MET A 1 71.71 33.95 -66.41
N VAL A 2 71.14 32.81 -66.03
CA VAL A 2 70.15 32.64 -64.94
C VAL A 2 70.84 32.36 -63.59
N PHE A 3 70.04 32.28 -62.52
CA PHE A 3 70.35 31.86 -61.13
C PHE A 3 71.03 32.90 -60.23
N GLY A 4 70.68 33.03 -58.95
CA GLY A 4 69.56 32.42 -58.21
C GLY A 4 69.81 32.40 -56.69
N ALA A 5 68.87 32.89 -55.88
CA ALA A 5 69.01 32.97 -54.42
C ALA A 5 67.70 32.61 -53.68
N PRO A 6 67.74 32.05 -52.45
CA PRO A 6 66.60 31.37 -51.84
C PRO A 6 65.63 32.31 -51.08
N HIS A 7 64.36 31.90 -51.00
CA HIS A 7 63.35 32.55 -50.14
C HIS A 7 63.14 31.81 -48.82
N SER A 8 63.20 32.54 -47.72
CA SER A 8 62.86 32.07 -46.37
C SER A 8 61.34 31.95 -46.18
N ARG A 9 60.83 30.77 -45.81
CA ARG A 9 59.43 30.61 -45.39
C ARG A 9 59.20 31.26 -44.03
N ARG A 10 58.29 32.26 -43.98
CA ARG A 10 57.65 32.66 -42.72
C ARG A 10 56.56 31.65 -42.37
N TRP A 11 56.52 31.21 -41.12
CA TRP A 11 55.39 30.45 -40.57
C TRP A 11 54.38 31.44 -39.97
N MET A 12 53.09 31.27 -40.28
CA MET A 12 52.01 31.85 -39.50
C MET A 12 51.36 30.73 -38.69
N ALA A 13 51.38 30.85 -37.36
CA ALA A 13 50.66 29.96 -36.47
C ALA A 13 49.21 30.44 -36.37
N VAL A 14 48.26 29.59 -36.80
CA VAL A 14 46.83 29.81 -36.57
C VAL A 14 46.45 29.10 -35.28
N ALA A 15 46.19 29.86 -34.22
CA ALA A 15 45.69 29.32 -32.96
C ALA A 15 44.20 29.01 -33.08
N ALA A 16 43.86 27.73 -33.25
CA ALA A 16 42.47 27.27 -33.23
C ALA A 16 42.03 27.04 -31.77
N SER A 17 41.28 27.98 -31.20
CA SER A 17 40.72 27.85 -29.85
C SER A 17 39.53 26.88 -29.83
N SER A 18 39.80 25.60 -29.57
CA SER A 18 38.77 24.56 -29.41
C SER A 18 37.96 24.79 -28.13
N LEU A 19 36.81 25.45 -28.24
CA LEU A 19 35.86 25.59 -27.14
C LEU A 19 35.11 24.27 -26.93
N THR A 20 35.65 23.40 -26.07
CA THR A 20 34.99 22.16 -25.66
C THR A 20 33.78 22.47 -24.79
N LEU A 21 32.59 22.46 -25.39
CA LEU A 21 31.32 22.54 -24.68
C LEU A 21 31.10 21.25 -23.88
N LEU A 22 31.52 21.25 -22.61
CA LEU A 22 31.16 20.22 -21.64
C LEU A 22 29.66 20.31 -21.36
N MET A 23 28.87 19.54 -22.11
CA MET A 23 27.51 19.20 -21.69
C MET A 23 27.62 18.36 -20.42
N SER A 24 27.39 18.99 -19.28
CA SER A 24 27.13 18.28 -18.04
C SER A 24 25.86 17.46 -18.23
N LEU A 25 26.02 16.15 -18.44
CA LEU A 25 24.95 15.18 -18.29
C LEU A 25 24.53 15.20 -16.83
N ASN A 26 23.56 16.06 -16.51
CA ASN A 26 22.83 16.02 -15.26
C ASN A 26 22.02 14.74 -15.27
N VAL A 27 22.63 13.63 -14.84
CA VAL A 27 21.94 12.41 -14.48
C VAL A 27 21.12 12.76 -13.24
N THR A 28 19.87 13.17 -13.47
CA THR A 28 18.87 13.36 -12.42
C THR A 28 18.54 11.97 -11.90
N LEU A 29 19.27 11.55 -10.86
CA LEU A 29 18.89 10.41 -10.03
C LEU A 29 17.46 10.65 -9.54
N ALA A 30 16.64 9.60 -9.54
CA ALA A 30 15.28 9.68 -9.03
C ALA A 30 15.30 9.93 -7.52
N ASP A 31 14.42 10.81 -7.04
CA ASP A 31 14.44 11.28 -5.65
C ASP A 31 14.30 10.13 -4.64
N ASP A 32 15.07 10.18 -3.55
CA ASP A 32 14.89 9.25 -2.43
C ASP A 32 13.44 9.32 -1.91
N LEU A 33 12.82 8.15 -1.78
CA LEU A 33 11.47 8.02 -1.24
C LEU A 33 11.47 8.20 0.28
N CYS A 34 10.44 8.86 0.81
CA CYS A 34 10.28 9.05 2.24
C CYS A 34 8.83 8.93 2.68
N SER A 35 8.64 8.41 3.90
CA SER A 35 7.34 8.16 4.51
C SER A 35 7.45 8.17 6.04
N ILE A 36 6.39 7.77 6.73
CA ILE A 36 6.36 7.49 8.17
C ILE A 36 6.23 5.98 8.42
N ALA A 37 6.62 5.54 9.62
CA ALA A 37 6.40 4.17 10.05
C ALA A 37 4.89 3.81 10.04
N PRO A 38 4.49 2.58 9.64
CA PRO A 38 3.11 2.14 9.72
C PRO A 38 2.54 2.22 11.13
N ASN A 39 1.29 2.70 11.27
CA ASN A 39 0.60 2.81 12.56
C ASN A 39 0.53 1.46 13.31
N SER A 40 0.50 0.35 12.57
CA SER A 40 0.49 -1.02 13.07
C SER A 40 1.79 -1.41 13.81
N TYR A 41 2.93 -0.82 13.45
CA TYR A 41 4.24 -1.18 14.01
C TYR A 41 4.44 -0.68 15.43
N ALA A 42 3.90 0.49 15.77
CA ALA A 42 4.06 1.10 17.09
C ALA A 42 3.48 0.20 18.20
N GLN A 43 2.30 -0.40 17.98
CA GLN A 43 1.72 -1.36 18.92
C GLN A 43 2.41 -2.73 18.82
N ALA A 44 2.77 -3.19 17.62
CA ALA A 44 3.49 -4.47 17.46
C ALA A 44 4.83 -4.50 18.20
N LYS A 45 5.56 -3.38 18.29
CA LYS A 45 6.79 -3.25 19.10
C LYS A 45 6.55 -3.37 20.62
N ILE A 46 5.35 -3.07 21.09
CA ILE A 46 4.94 -3.17 22.50
C ILE A 46 4.48 -4.60 22.81
N ASP A 47 3.63 -5.16 21.94
CA ASP A 47 3.02 -6.48 22.11
C ASP A 47 4.00 -7.63 21.87
N TYR A 48 5.00 -7.44 21.00
CA TYR A 48 5.98 -8.45 20.57
C TYR A 48 7.43 -7.91 20.64
N PRO A 49 8.03 -7.79 21.84
CA PRO A 49 9.37 -7.23 22.01
C PRO A 49 10.48 -7.96 21.22
N GLU A 50 10.28 -9.24 20.89
CA GLU A 50 11.15 -10.03 20.02
C GLU A 50 11.21 -9.50 18.57
N PHE A 51 10.19 -8.76 18.12
CA PHE A 51 10.15 -8.13 16.80
C PHE A 51 10.85 -6.78 16.74
N LEU A 52 11.24 -6.17 17.89
CA LEU A 52 11.80 -4.81 17.95
C LEU A 52 12.89 -4.58 16.90
N LYS A 53 13.92 -5.44 16.87
CA LYS A 53 15.06 -5.32 15.93
C LYS A 53 14.70 -5.53 14.46
N ALA A 54 13.60 -6.22 14.18
CA ALA A 54 13.10 -6.40 12.83
C ALA A 54 12.32 -5.15 12.39
N LEU A 55 11.39 -4.68 13.21
CA LEU A 55 10.59 -3.48 12.95
C LEU A 55 11.46 -2.21 12.90
N ASP A 56 12.43 -2.06 13.81
CA ASP A 56 13.43 -0.98 13.78
C ASP A 56 14.22 -0.95 12.46
N ALA A 57 14.52 -2.11 11.87
CA ALA A 57 15.23 -2.21 10.60
C ALA A 57 14.34 -1.87 9.40
N LEU A 58 13.08 -2.31 9.40
CA LEU A 58 12.11 -1.95 8.36
C LEU A 58 11.78 -0.45 8.38
N GLU A 59 11.77 0.18 9.55
CA GLU A 59 11.56 1.63 9.70
C GLU A 59 12.75 2.49 9.24
N GLN A 60 13.90 1.90 8.89
CA GLN A 60 14.96 2.64 8.18
C GLN A 60 14.66 2.84 6.69
N HIS A 61 13.51 2.34 6.21
CA HIS A 61 13.12 2.32 4.80
C HIS A 61 11.72 2.89 4.58
N ALA A 62 11.48 3.47 3.39
CA ALA A 62 10.21 4.11 3.06
C ALA A 62 9.10 3.10 2.72
N ILE A 63 8.31 2.72 3.74
CA ILE A 63 7.03 2.02 3.58
C ILE A 63 5.96 3.05 3.19
N ALA A 64 5.31 2.90 2.04
CA ALA A 64 4.36 3.89 1.55
C ALA A 64 3.17 4.08 2.50
N ALA A 65 2.84 5.33 2.85
CA ALA A 65 1.77 5.63 3.80
C ALA A 65 0.39 5.56 3.11
N TRP A 66 -0.53 4.79 3.68
CA TRP A 66 -1.86 4.57 3.09
C TRP A 66 -2.84 5.67 3.50
N PHE A 67 -3.01 6.66 2.62
CA PHE A 67 -4.09 7.64 2.75
C PHE A 67 -5.40 6.95 2.34
N THR A 68 -6.17 6.52 3.33
CA THR A 68 -7.35 5.67 3.11
C THR A 68 -8.59 6.20 3.81
N ASP A 69 -9.76 6.03 3.17
CA ASP A 69 -11.05 6.45 3.71
C ASP A 69 -11.53 5.64 4.92
N ARG A 70 -10.76 4.62 5.34
CA ARG A 70 -10.91 3.90 6.62
C ARG A 70 -10.44 4.70 7.82
N MET A 71 -9.47 5.60 7.64
CA MET A 71 -8.99 6.51 8.69
C MET A 71 -9.99 7.64 8.89
N SER A 72 -10.07 8.17 10.11
CA SER A 72 -10.73 9.47 10.38
C SER A 72 -9.96 10.63 9.74
N ASN A 73 -10.63 11.79 9.61
CA ASN A 73 -10.00 13.01 9.09
C ASN A 73 -8.80 13.45 9.96
N ASP A 74 -8.90 13.28 11.29
CA ASP A 74 -7.83 13.67 12.23
C ASP A 74 -6.61 12.75 12.10
N GLU A 75 -6.80 11.45 11.88
CA GLU A 75 -5.72 10.50 11.59
C GLU A 75 -5.04 10.82 10.25
N ARG A 76 -5.81 11.18 9.21
CA ARG A 76 -5.27 11.55 7.89
C ARG A 76 -4.50 12.87 7.93
N ALA A 77 -5.01 13.88 8.64
CA ALA A 77 -4.30 15.12 8.90
C ALA A 77 -3.03 14.90 9.75
N THR A 78 -3.08 13.99 10.72
CA THR A 78 -1.91 13.59 11.53
C THR A 78 -0.86 12.87 10.70
N MET A 79 -1.27 11.97 9.80
CA MET A 79 -0.37 11.30 8.84
C MET A 79 0.34 12.33 7.96
N LEU A 80 -0.40 13.21 7.25
CA LEU A 80 0.22 14.16 6.32
C LEU A 80 1.14 15.16 7.03
N SER A 81 0.71 15.73 8.15
CA SER A 81 1.56 16.64 8.95
C SER A 81 2.79 15.94 9.54
N SER A 82 2.70 14.64 9.87
CA SER A 82 3.84 13.84 10.33
C SER A 82 4.81 13.51 9.19
N MET A 83 4.33 13.24 7.98
CA MET A 83 5.16 13.07 6.78
C MET A 83 5.90 14.37 6.42
N LEU A 84 5.19 15.50 6.34
CA LEU A 84 5.78 16.82 6.06
C LEU A 84 6.89 17.19 7.05
N LYS A 85 6.73 16.83 8.32
CA LYS A 85 7.68 17.13 9.40
C LYS A 85 8.92 16.22 9.41
N GLN A 86 8.79 14.96 8.97
CA GLN A 86 9.86 13.96 9.03
C GLN A 86 10.64 13.84 7.72
N CYS A 87 9.99 14.05 6.58
CA CYS A 87 10.61 13.97 5.26
C CYS A 87 11.15 15.33 4.81
N SER A 88 12.42 15.38 4.41
CA SER A 88 13.05 16.57 3.80
C SER A 88 12.29 17.03 2.55
N GLU A 89 12.36 18.33 2.24
CA GLU A 89 11.89 18.89 0.96
C GLU A 89 12.62 18.29 -0.25
N ASP A 90 13.85 17.78 -0.04
CA ASP A 90 14.61 17.07 -1.07
C ASP A 90 14.06 15.67 -1.38
N THR A 91 13.38 15.02 -0.43
CA THR A 91 12.85 13.65 -0.60
C THR A 91 11.41 13.66 -1.10
N ARG A 92 11.02 12.56 -1.76
CA ARG A 92 9.71 12.38 -2.38
C ARG A 92 8.78 11.59 -1.46
N LEU A 93 7.67 12.21 -1.05
CA LEU A 93 6.67 11.57 -0.19
C LEU A 93 6.04 10.37 -0.92
N SER A 94 6.07 9.16 -0.35
CA SER A 94 5.42 7.98 -0.92
C SER A 94 4.04 7.73 -0.27
N ILE A 95 2.96 7.94 -1.05
CA ILE A 95 1.58 7.85 -0.56
C ILE A 95 0.77 6.88 -1.42
N VAL A 96 0.05 5.96 -0.77
CA VAL A 96 -1.01 5.16 -1.42
C VAL A 96 -2.33 5.88 -1.26
N VAL A 97 -3.00 6.17 -2.37
CA VAL A 97 -4.35 6.74 -2.39
C VAL A 97 -5.33 5.57 -2.47
N TYR A 98 -6.09 5.33 -1.40
CA TYR A 98 -6.99 4.17 -1.33
C TYR A 98 -8.34 4.48 -0.68
N GLY A 99 -9.19 5.20 -1.42
CA GLY A 99 -10.52 5.64 -1.02
C GLY A 99 -11.55 5.72 -2.15
N ILE A 100 -11.34 5.06 -3.31
CA ILE A 100 -12.31 5.06 -4.41
C ILE A 100 -13.70 4.54 -3.96
N PRO A 101 -14.83 5.13 -4.40
CA PRO A 101 -16.15 4.60 -4.07
C PRO A 101 -16.28 3.15 -4.53
N ASN A 102 -16.81 2.28 -3.66
CA ASN A 102 -16.94 0.85 -3.91
C ASN A 102 -15.59 0.13 -4.17
N LYS A 103 -14.49 0.58 -3.54
CA LYS A 103 -13.18 -0.11 -3.59
C LYS A 103 -13.28 -1.58 -3.16
N ASP A 104 -12.37 -2.41 -3.69
CA ASP A 104 -12.37 -3.87 -3.51
C ASP A 104 -13.76 -4.48 -3.75
N CYS A 105 -14.24 -4.32 -4.99
CA CYS A 105 -15.55 -4.82 -5.41
C CYS A 105 -15.58 -6.33 -5.76
N ASP A 106 -14.46 -7.05 -5.57
CA ASP A 106 -14.26 -8.43 -6.04
C ASP A 106 -13.93 -9.39 -4.88
N ALA A 107 -13.02 -9.03 -3.96
CA ALA A 107 -12.66 -9.85 -2.79
C ALA A 107 -13.36 -9.38 -1.49
N GLY A 108 -13.68 -8.09 -1.38
CA GLY A 108 -14.51 -7.48 -0.34
C GLY A 108 -13.84 -7.25 1.03
N LEU A 109 -12.69 -7.86 1.33
CA LEU A 109 -12.00 -7.76 2.63
C LEU A 109 -11.55 -6.32 2.96
N SER A 110 -11.24 -5.54 1.92
CA SER A 110 -10.76 -4.16 2.00
C SER A 110 -11.85 -3.09 1.71
N SER A 111 -13.07 -3.51 1.39
CA SER A 111 -14.18 -2.65 0.93
C SER A 111 -14.72 -1.59 1.91
N ALA A 112 -14.59 -1.81 3.23
CA ALA A 112 -15.04 -0.85 4.24
C ALA A 112 -14.28 0.49 4.19
N GLY A 113 -14.97 1.59 4.55
CA GLY A 113 -14.45 2.97 4.55
C GLY A 113 -15.56 4.02 4.54
N SER A 114 -15.24 5.31 4.61
CA SER A 114 -16.17 6.44 4.68
C SER A 114 -16.63 7.03 3.33
N VAL A 115 -15.89 6.85 2.24
CA VAL A 115 -16.25 7.39 0.91
C VAL A 115 -17.30 6.50 0.24
N LYS A 116 -18.43 7.08 -0.18
CA LYS A 116 -19.57 6.34 -0.76
C LYS A 116 -20.11 6.92 -2.06
N SER A 117 -19.61 8.08 -2.49
CA SER A 117 -19.98 8.73 -3.75
C SER A 117 -18.82 9.53 -4.35
N VAL A 118 -18.95 9.92 -5.62
CA VAL A 118 -18.00 10.80 -6.33
C VAL A 118 -17.80 12.13 -5.58
N LYS A 119 -18.83 12.63 -4.87
CA LYS A 119 -18.73 13.85 -4.06
C LYS A 119 -17.79 13.65 -2.87
N ASP A 120 -17.91 12.53 -2.18
CA ASP A 120 -17.10 12.22 -0.99
C ASP A 120 -15.66 11.93 -1.42
N TYR A 121 -15.48 11.23 -2.54
CA TYR A 121 -14.16 10.99 -3.13
C TYR A 121 -13.48 12.30 -3.57
N LYS A 122 -14.22 13.26 -4.14
CA LYS A 122 -13.69 14.59 -4.44
C LYS A 122 -13.26 15.36 -3.18
N ALA A 123 -13.96 15.18 -2.06
CA ALA A 123 -13.57 15.79 -0.79
C ALA A 123 -12.31 15.12 -0.19
N PHE A 124 -12.23 13.78 -0.26
CA PHE A 124 -11.09 12.98 0.16
C PHE A 124 -9.81 13.30 -0.64
N LEU A 125 -9.90 13.37 -1.97
CA LEU A 125 -8.78 13.79 -2.83
C LEU A 125 -8.37 15.25 -2.56
N LYS A 126 -9.33 16.14 -2.30
CA LYS A 126 -9.05 17.54 -1.95
C LYS A 126 -8.24 17.64 -0.65
N GLU A 127 -8.66 16.91 0.39
CA GLU A 127 -7.95 16.85 1.68
C GLU A 127 -6.50 16.39 1.51
N LEU A 128 -6.26 15.36 0.68
CA LEU A 128 -4.92 14.90 0.33
C LEU A 128 -4.10 16.00 -0.37
N THR A 129 -4.63 16.60 -1.43
CA THR A 129 -3.88 17.63 -2.19
C THR A 129 -3.62 18.92 -1.41
N GLU A 130 -4.54 19.34 -0.54
CA GLU A 130 -4.32 20.49 0.34
C GLU A 130 -3.31 20.19 1.46
N GLY A 131 -3.31 18.96 1.99
CA GLY A 131 -2.35 18.53 3.00
C GLY A 131 -0.94 18.21 2.47
N VAL A 132 -0.79 17.90 1.19
CA VAL A 132 0.52 17.69 0.53
C VAL A 132 1.06 18.99 -0.10
N GLY A 133 0.18 19.87 -0.59
CA GLY A 133 0.56 21.09 -1.31
C GLY A 133 1.44 20.79 -2.53
N ASP A 134 2.45 21.63 -2.74
CA ASP A 134 3.40 21.54 -3.87
C ASP A 134 4.61 20.61 -3.61
N ARG A 135 4.58 19.77 -2.56
CA ARG A 135 5.70 18.84 -2.24
C ARG A 135 6.01 17.88 -3.39
N LYS A 136 7.27 17.43 -3.47
CA LYS A 136 7.63 16.19 -4.20
C LYS A 136 6.83 15.03 -3.60
N VAL A 137 6.01 14.39 -4.42
CA VAL A 137 5.16 13.26 -4.00
C VAL A 137 5.08 12.20 -5.10
N LEU A 138 4.96 10.95 -4.68
CA LEU A 138 4.70 9.79 -5.53
C LEU A 138 3.37 9.17 -5.05
N TYR A 139 2.36 9.22 -5.91
CA TYR A 139 1.07 8.62 -5.65
C TYR A 139 0.96 7.24 -6.30
N VAL A 140 0.77 6.22 -5.48
CA VAL A 140 0.20 4.92 -5.90
C VAL A 140 -1.32 5.12 -5.92
N VAL A 141 -1.91 5.23 -7.11
CA VAL A 141 -3.32 5.62 -7.27
C VAL A 141 -4.23 4.39 -7.34
N GLU A 142 -5.02 4.21 -6.28
CA GLU A 142 -6.13 3.25 -6.13
C GLU A 142 -5.79 1.81 -6.54
N PRO A 143 -5.09 1.05 -5.66
CA PRO A 143 -4.82 -0.38 -5.80
C PRO A 143 -5.98 -1.20 -6.40
N ASP A 144 -5.62 -2.09 -7.34
CA ASP A 144 -6.50 -2.99 -8.09
C ASP A 144 -7.52 -2.30 -9.04
N ALA A 145 -7.69 -0.97 -9.01
CA ALA A 145 -8.84 -0.31 -9.63
C ALA A 145 -8.84 -0.38 -11.17
N VAL A 146 -7.71 -0.16 -11.86
CA VAL A 146 -7.66 -0.38 -13.32
C VAL A 146 -7.77 -1.87 -13.64
N GLY A 147 -7.26 -2.75 -12.77
CA GLY A 147 -7.35 -4.20 -12.94
C GLY A 147 -8.79 -4.71 -12.94
N LEU A 148 -9.56 -4.34 -11.93
CA LEU A 148 -10.97 -4.71 -11.78
C LEU A 148 -11.90 -4.02 -12.78
N LEU A 149 -11.45 -2.92 -13.40
CA LEU A 149 -12.12 -2.24 -14.51
C LEU A 149 -11.80 -2.86 -15.89
N ALA A 150 -10.57 -3.34 -16.09
CA ALA A 150 -10.12 -3.99 -17.32
C ALA A 150 -10.47 -5.49 -17.39
N LYS A 151 -10.70 -6.12 -16.22
CA LYS A 151 -11.17 -7.51 -16.07
C LYS A 151 -12.50 -7.70 -16.81
N GLU A 152 -12.56 -8.69 -17.67
CA GLU A 152 -13.75 -9.02 -18.46
C GLU A 152 -14.85 -9.59 -17.56
N GLY A 153 -16.04 -8.97 -17.58
CA GLY A 153 -17.08 -9.23 -16.57
C GLY A 153 -16.74 -8.70 -15.16
N GLY A 154 -15.69 -7.89 -15.02
CA GLY A 154 -15.21 -7.32 -13.76
C GLY A 154 -16.13 -6.25 -13.18
N CYS A 155 -16.08 -6.11 -11.86
CA CYS A 155 -16.93 -5.21 -11.08
C CYS A 155 -16.59 -3.73 -11.23
N GLY A 156 -15.40 -3.36 -11.71
CA GLY A 156 -14.93 -1.97 -11.73
C GLY A 156 -15.80 -1.03 -12.58
N SER A 157 -16.44 -1.54 -13.64
CA SER A 157 -17.36 -0.73 -14.46
C SER A 157 -18.68 -0.41 -13.77
N SER A 158 -19.23 -1.33 -12.96
CA SER A 158 -20.47 -1.10 -12.19
C SER A 158 -20.20 -0.40 -10.86
N ALA A 159 -19.00 -0.55 -10.31
CA ALA A 159 -18.49 0.21 -9.18
C ALA A 159 -18.23 1.70 -9.50
N GLY A 160 -18.09 2.05 -10.78
CA GLY A 160 -17.88 3.42 -11.27
C GLY A 160 -16.41 3.86 -11.28
N TYR A 161 -15.47 2.92 -11.43
CA TYR A 161 -14.04 3.22 -11.26
C TYR A 161 -13.48 4.18 -12.33
N LEU A 162 -13.92 4.10 -13.60
CA LEU A 162 -13.34 4.94 -14.68
C LEU A 162 -13.45 6.45 -14.39
N ASP A 163 -14.64 6.93 -14.03
CA ASP A 163 -14.87 8.37 -13.82
C ASP A 163 -14.22 8.87 -12.53
N ASN A 164 -14.12 8.02 -11.50
CA ASN A 164 -13.40 8.34 -10.27
C ASN A 164 -11.87 8.35 -10.51
N LEU A 165 -11.30 7.41 -11.27
CA LEU A 165 -9.89 7.41 -11.64
C LEU A 165 -9.52 8.63 -12.49
N LYS A 166 -10.40 9.05 -13.41
CA LYS A 166 -10.24 10.31 -14.17
C LYS A 166 -10.16 11.52 -13.24
N LEU A 167 -11.09 11.64 -12.30
CA LEU A 167 -11.10 12.68 -11.27
C LEU A 167 -9.84 12.64 -10.38
N ALA A 168 -9.35 11.44 -10.05
CA ALA A 168 -8.12 11.26 -9.27
C ALA A 168 -6.90 11.79 -10.03
N VAL A 169 -6.74 11.42 -11.31
CA VAL A 169 -5.63 11.89 -12.15
C VAL A 169 -5.70 13.40 -12.39
N GLU A 170 -6.88 13.96 -12.65
CA GLU A 170 -7.11 15.42 -12.76
C GLU A 170 -6.69 16.14 -11.46
N THR A 171 -7.14 15.64 -10.30
CA THR A 171 -6.93 16.31 -9.00
C THR A 171 -5.49 16.17 -8.51
N LEU A 172 -4.90 14.97 -8.58
CA LEU A 172 -3.58 14.68 -8.01
C LEU A 172 -2.43 15.23 -8.87
N SER A 173 -2.57 15.22 -10.21
CA SER A 173 -1.50 15.69 -11.10
C SER A 173 -1.40 17.22 -11.24
N ALA A 174 -2.30 17.95 -10.59
CA ALA A 174 -2.30 19.41 -10.52
C ALA A 174 -1.10 19.98 -9.73
N ASN A 175 -0.60 19.25 -8.72
CA ASN A 175 0.71 19.54 -8.12
C ASN A 175 1.79 19.21 -9.17
N ALA A 176 2.54 20.24 -9.61
CA ALA A 176 3.58 20.11 -10.64
C ALA A 176 4.66 19.07 -10.30
N ASN A 177 4.99 18.92 -9.02
CA ASN A 177 6.02 18.02 -8.48
C ASN A 177 5.52 16.60 -8.19
N ALA A 178 4.21 16.32 -8.37
CA ALA A 178 3.64 14.99 -8.21
C ALA A 178 3.98 14.03 -9.37
N GLU A 179 4.37 12.81 -9.03
CA GLU A 179 4.44 11.66 -9.93
C GLU A 179 3.27 10.71 -9.61
N LEU A 180 2.49 10.36 -10.63
CA LEU A 180 1.33 9.46 -10.49
C LEU A 180 1.63 8.14 -11.19
N TYR A 181 1.50 7.04 -10.45
CA TYR A 181 1.48 5.69 -10.99
C TYR A 181 0.14 5.07 -10.64
N VAL A 182 -0.64 4.65 -11.64
CA VAL A 182 -1.96 4.05 -11.44
C VAL A 182 -1.82 2.54 -11.28
N ASP A 183 -2.46 1.96 -10.28
CA ASP A 183 -2.38 0.52 -10.06
C ASP A 183 -3.27 -0.28 -11.02
N ILE A 184 -2.71 -1.36 -11.58
CA ILE A 184 -3.36 -2.22 -12.57
C ILE A 184 -3.68 -3.62 -12.02
N GLY A 185 -3.10 -4.04 -10.89
CA GLY A 185 -3.08 -5.44 -10.48
C GLY A 185 -2.24 -6.31 -11.42
N TYR A 186 -1.27 -7.06 -10.90
CA TYR A 186 -0.27 -7.76 -11.74
C TYR A 186 -0.90 -8.72 -12.77
N TRP A 187 -2.04 -9.34 -12.45
CA TRP A 187 -2.69 -10.37 -13.26
C TRP A 187 -3.16 -9.84 -14.62
N MET A 188 -3.51 -8.55 -14.73
CA MET A 188 -3.87 -7.95 -16.02
C MET A 188 -2.65 -7.73 -16.93
N LEU A 189 -1.42 -7.78 -16.39
CA LEU A 189 -0.17 -7.62 -17.13
C LEU A 189 0.60 -8.94 -17.30
N ALA A 190 0.09 -10.04 -16.74
CA ALA A 190 0.71 -11.37 -16.82
C ALA A 190 0.78 -11.92 -18.25
N ASP A 191 -0.16 -11.53 -19.13
CA ASP A 191 -0.14 -11.85 -20.55
C ASP A 191 -0.52 -10.64 -21.42
N SER A 192 -0.09 -10.65 -22.69
CA SER A 192 -0.29 -9.54 -23.63
C SER A 192 -1.76 -9.29 -24.00
N THR A 193 -2.64 -10.30 -23.91
CA THR A 193 -4.06 -10.20 -24.27
C THR A 193 -4.83 -9.43 -23.21
N ASN A 194 -4.56 -9.70 -21.93
CA ASN A 194 -5.11 -8.92 -20.84
C ASN A 194 -4.43 -7.55 -20.71
N ALA A 195 -3.12 -7.44 -20.99
CA ALA A 195 -2.42 -6.15 -20.97
C ALA A 195 -3.04 -5.17 -21.98
N ALA A 196 -3.39 -5.64 -23.18
CA ALA A 196 -4.10 -4.87 -24.20
C ALA A 196 -5.47 -4.31 -23.74
N LYS A 197 -6.14 -4.94 -22.77
CA LYS A 197 -7.41 -4.43 -22.19
C LYS A 197 -7.19 -3.20 -21.30
N THR A 198 -5.99 -3.03 -20.73
CA THR A 198 -5.66 -1.90 -19.84
C THR A 198 -5.37 -0.61 -20.60
N ALA A 199 -4.82 -0.70 -21.81
CA ALA A 199 -4.32 0.45 -22.56
C ALA A 199 -5.41 1.49 -22.90
N PRO A 200 -6.65 1.14 -23.33
CA PRO A 200 -7.71 2.14 -23.55
C PRO A 200 -8.10 2.91 -22.28
N ILE A 201 -8.04 2.26 -21.11
CA ILE A 201 -8.32 2.92 -19.82
C ILE A 201 -7.19 3.90 -19.50
N MET A 202 -5.93 3.48 -19.60
CA MET A 202 -4.78 4.34 -19.33
C MET A 202 -4.68 5.52 -20.32
N GLN A 203 -5.08 5.33 -21.59
CA GLN A 203 -5.24 6.42 -22.56
C GLN A 203 -6.38 7.39 -22.20
N GLU A 204 -7.47 6.91 -21.60
CA GLU A 204 -8.54 7.78 -21.08
C GLU A 204 -8.10 8.56 -19.82
N LEU A 205 -7.28 7.95 -18.95
CA LEU A 205 -6.72 8.63 -17.77
C LEU A 205 -5.68 9.69 -18.16
N GLY A 206 -4.79 9.40 -19.10
CA GLY A 206 -3.78 10.34 -19.60
C GLY A 206 -4.34 11.59 -20.30
N LYS A 207 -5.64 11.62 -20.63
CA LYS A 207 -6.34 12.82 -21.12
C LYS A 207 -6.78 13.77 -20.00
N CYS A 208 -6.85 13.28 -18.76
CA CYS A 208 -7.29 14.05 -17.59
C CYS A 208 -6.12 14.68 -16.82
N GLY A 209 -4.89 14.20 -17.00
CA GLY A 209 -3.72 14.71 -16.29
C GLY A 209 -2.46 13.89 -16.54
N ARG A 210 -1.35 14.26 -15.87
CA ARG A 210 -0.07 13.55 -16.02
C ARG A 210 -0.11 12.24 -15.23
N VAL A 211 0.05 11.12 -15.94
CA VAL A 211 0.35 9.80 -15.38
C VAL A 211 1.75 9.42 -15.87
N LYS A 212 2.66 9.13 -14.94
CA LYS A 212 4.05 8.75 -15.28
C LYS A 212 4.15 7.28 -15.67
N GLY A 213 3.35 6.43 -15.04
CA GLY A 213 3.47 4.99 -15.20
C GLY A 213 2.36 4.19 -14.53
N VAL A 214 2.65 2.93 -14.25
CA VAL A 214 1.75 2.01 -13.55
C VAL A 214 2.41 1.35 -12.36
N VAL A 215 1.60 0.95 -11.38
CA VAL A 215 2.06 0.14 -10.25
C VAL A 215 1.74 -1.33 -10.52
N ILE A 216 2.72 -2.17 -10.20
CA ILE A 216 2.70 -3.61 -10.37
C ILE A 216 2.98 -4.25 -9.01
N ASN A 217 2.35 -5.41 -8.78
CA ASN A 217 2.59 -6.27 -7.62
C ASN A 217 2.12 -5.74 -6.24
N THR A 218 1.39 -4.62 -6.17
CA THR A 218 0.87 -4.07 -4.89
C THR A 218 0.22 -5.14 -4.03
N SER A 219 0.67 -5.27 -2.78
CA SER A 219 0.22 -6.30 -1.84
C SER A 219 0.35 -7.75 -2.33
N ASN A 220 1.17 -8.03 -3.35
CA ASN A 220 1.37 -9.36 -3.89
C ASN A 220 2.85 -9.79 -3.83
N TYR A 221 3.22 -10.83 -4.57
CA TYR A 221 4.38 -11.67 -4.32
C TYR A 221 5.17 -12.03 -5.59
N ARG A 222 4.88 -11.39 -6.73
CA ARG A 222 5.58 -11.58 -8.01
C ARG A 222 7.04 -11.18 -7.89
N SER A 223 7.95 -12.00 -8.41
CA SER A 223 9.38 -11.70 -8.46
C SER A 223 9.69 -10.42 -9.25
N ASN A 224 10.87 -9.85 -9.06
CA ASN A 224 11.27 -8.64 -9.79
C ASN A 224 11.38 -8.90 -11.31
N ASP A 225 11.78 -10.11 -11.70
CA ASP A 225 11.87 -10.55 -13.11
C ASP A 225 10.48 -10.69 -13.76
N GLU A 226 9.48 -11.19 -13.02
CA GLU A 226 8.07 -11.11 -13.42
C GLU A 226 7.64 -9.64 -13.56
N CYS A 227 7.97 -8.77 -12.61
CA CYS A 227 7.53 -7.36 -12.62
C CYS A 227 8.08 -6.55 -13.81
N THR A 228 9.36 -6.71 -14.19
CA THR A 228 9.90 -6.05 -15.41
C THR A 228 9.27 -6.63 -16.69
N THR A 229 8.92 -7.92 -16.69
CA THR A 229 8.20 -8.56 -17.81
C THR A 229 6.78 -8.00 -17.94
N TYR A 230 6.06 -7.85 -16.84
CA TYR A 230 4.73 -7.25 -16.79
C TYR A 230 4.75 -5.77 -17.18
N CYS A 231 5.79 -5.02 -16.79
CA CYS A 231 6.00 -3.66 -17.26
C CYS A 231 6.22 -3.61 -18.78
N THR A 232 7.00 -4.54 -19.33
CA THR A 232 7.22 -4.67 -20.78
C THR A 232 5.90 -4.98 -21.52
N ASN A 233 5.04 -5.84 -20.96
CA ASN A 233 3.71 -6.12 -21.50
C ASN A 233 2.82 -4.86 -21.49
N PHE A 234 2.84 -4.06 -20.42
CA PHE A 234 2.14 -2.78 -20.33
C PHE A 234 2.65 -1.76 -21.37
N GLN A 235 3.96 -1.54 -21.45
CA GLN A 235 4.59 -0.62 -22.40
C GLN A 235 4.27 -1.01 -23.85
N THR A 236 4.29 -2.31 -24.15
CA THR A 236 3.90 -2.87 -25.46
C THR A 236 2.41 -2.63 -25.76
N ALA A 237 1.52 -2.83 -24.78
CA ALA A 237 0.08 -2.58 -24.93
C ALA A 237 -0.25 -1.09 -25.13
N MET A 238 0.50 -0.19 -24.48
CA MET A 238 0.39 1.26 -24.67
C MET A 238 1.03 1.75 -25.98
N GLY A 239 1.96 0.99 -26.55
CA GLY A 239 2.84 1.47 -27.62
C GLY A 239 3.79 2.60 -27.17
N ASN A 240 4.10 2.66 -25.87
CA ASN A 240 4.85 3.74 -25.26
C ASN A 240 5.81 3.21 -24.17
N ASN A 241 7.12 3.37 -24.41
CA ASN A 241 8.17 2.95 -23.48
C ASN A 241 8.56 4.04 -22.46
N ASP A 242 8.12 5.29 -22.67
CA ASP A 242 8.39 6.40 -21.75
C ASP A 242 7.52 6.33 -20.48
N MET A 243 6.46 5.52 -20.51
CA MET A 243 5.69 5.17 -19.31
C MET A 243 6.35 3.97 -18.63
N THR A 244 7.04 4.22 -17.53
CA THR A 244 7.73 3.21 -16.72
C THR A 244 6.78 2.60 -15.67
N CYS A 245 7.28 1.71 -14.83
CA CYS A 245 6.48 1.08 -13.78
C CYS A 245 7.18 1.13 -12.42
N ILE A 246 6.43 0.80 -11.37
CA ILE A 246 6.94 0.56 -10.02
C ILE A 246 6.53 -0.85 -9.60
N ALA A 247 7.42 -1.55 -8.91
CA ALA A 247 7.13 -2.85 -8.32
C ALA A 247 7.03 -2.72 -6.80
N ASP A 248 5.92 -3.20 -6.22
CA ASP A 248 5.90 -3.51 -4.79
C ASP A 248 6.82 -4.73 -4.53
N THR A 249 7.79 -4.55 -3.65
CA THR A 249 8.76 -5.58 -3.23
C THR A 249 8.60 -5.95 -1.75
N SER A 250 7.57 -5.43 -1.07
CA SER A 250 7.32 -5.63 0.37
C SER A 250 7.34 -7.10 0.84
N ARG A 251 6.94 -8.05 -0.02
CA ARG A 251 6.77 -9.48 0.34
C ARG A 251 7.22 -10.48 -0.73
N ASN A 252 7.95 -10.04 -1.76
CA ASN A 252 8.17 -10.84 -2.97
C ASN A 252 9.47 -11.65 -3.03
N PHE A 253 10.23 -11.79 -1.94
CA PHE A 253 11.59 -12.35 -1.96
C PHE A 253 11.70 -13.75 -2.58
N ASN A 254 10.77 -14.65 -2.24
CA ASN A 254 10.74 -16.03 -2.76
C ASN A 254 9.82 -16.20 -3.99
N GLY A 255 9.30 -15.11 -4.53
CA GLY A 255 8.17 -15.16 -5.47
C GLY A 255 6.90 -15.76 -4.84
N CYS A 256 5.99 -16.20 -5.69
CA CYS A 256 4.88 -17.09 -5.36
C CYS A 256 4.51 -17.91 -6.61
N PRO A 257 4.69 -19.25 -6.63
CA PRO A 257 4.48 -20.05 -7.84
C PRO A 257 3.01 -20.25 -8.24
N THR A 258 2.06 -19.96 -7.33
CA THR A 258 0.62 -19.99 -7.59
C THR A 258 0.08 -18.56 -7.74
N ASN A 259 -1.24 -18.42 -7.91
CA ASN A 259 -1.94 -17.13 -7.84
C ASN A 259 -2.40 -16.77 -6.41
N ASP A 260 -1.89 -17.45 -5.37
CA ASP A 260 -2.21 -17.14 -3.97
C ASP A 260 -1.81 -15.69 -3.64
N TRP A 261 -2.71 -14.96 -2.97
CA TRP A 261 -2.54 -13.53 -2.68
C TRP A 261 -2.78 -13.15 -1.21
N CYS A 262 -3.43 -14.00 -0.42
CA CYS A 262 -3.77 -13.65 0.97
C CYS A 262 -2.86 -14.39 1.96
N ASN A 263 -2.05 -13.63 2.71
CA ASN A 263 -1.20 -14.12 3.80
C ASN A 263 -0.29 -15.32 3.41
N VAL A 264 0.36 -15.24 2.24
CA VAL A 264 1.11 -16.36 1.63
C VAL A 264 2.28 -16.82 2.53
N PRO A 265 2.29 -18.07 3.05
CA PRO A 265 3.21 -18.48 4.12
C PRO A 265 4.64 -18.81 3.65
N THR A 266 4.87 -18.90 2.34
CA THR A 266 6.19 -19.08 1.72
C THR A 266 6.88 -17.77 1.35
N ALA A 267 6.14 -16.65 1.38
CA ALA A 267 6.65 -15.32 1.06
C ALA A 267 7.78 -14.87 2.00
N GLY A 268 8.51 -13.85 1.57
CA GLY A 268 9.58 -13.23 2.35
C GLY A 268 9.70 -11.75 2.02
N ILE A 269 10.08 -10.91 2.99
CA ILE A 269 10.26 -9.46 2.75
C ILE A 269 11.29 -9.27 1.64
N GLY A 270 10.92 -8.63 0.54
CA GLY A 270 11.79 -8.48 -0.64
C GLY A 270 12.86 -7.40 -0.47
N LYS A 271 13.46 -6.99 -1.59
CA LYS A 271 14.51 -5.96 -1.60
C LYS A 271 13.97 -4.64 -1.04
N PRO A 272 14.78 -3.85 -0.29
CA PRO A 272 14.37 -2.56 0.22
C PRO A 272 13.98 -1.56 -0.89
N PRO A 273 13.19 -0.53 -0.57
CA PRO A 273 12.83 0.53 -1.51
C PRO A 273 14.08 1.23 -2.05
N SER A 274 14.16 1.38 -3.37
CA SER A 274 15.29 2.03 -4.05
C SER A 274 14.95 2.33 -5.51
N SER A 275 15.53 3.41 -6.06
CA SER A 275 15.56 3.70 -7.50
C SER A 275 16.66 2.94 -8.25
N GLU A 276 17.63 2.35 -7.55
CA GLU A 276 18.67 1.48 -8.12
C GLU A 276 18.14 0.06 -8.39
N THR A 277 17.04 -0.04 -9.16
CA THR A 277 16.32 -1.31 -9.38
C THR A 277 17.13 -2.35 -10.17
N GLY A 278 18.02 -1.87 -11.05
CA GLY A 278 18.71 -2.69 -12.06
C GLY A 278 17.88 -2.97 -13.32
N PHE A 279 16.63 -2.52 -13.38
CA PHE A 279 15.71 -2.75 -14.51
C PHE A 279 15.33 -1.43 -15.17
N SER A 280 15.65 -1.26 -16.45
CA SER A 280 15.50 0.04 -17.16
C SER A 280 14.05 0.49 -17.41
N ASN A 281 13.05 -0.28 -16.97
CA ASN A 281 11.64 0.07 -17.01
C ASN A 281 10.97 0.11 -15.62
N LEU A 282 11.71 -0.16 -14.53
CA LEU A 282 11.22 -0.02 -13.16
C LEU A 282 11.91 1.17 -12.50
N ASP A 283 11.17 2.26 -12.28
CA ASP A 283 11.69 3.49 -11.65
C ASP A 283 12.07 3.29 -10.19
N TYR A 284 11.28 2.48 -9.47
CA TYR A 284 11.52 2.14 -8.07
C TYR A 284 11.10 0.70 -7.77
N PHE A 285 11.86 0.07 -6.88
CA PHE A 285 11.29 -0.86 -5.90
C PHE A 285 10.66 -0.04 -4.78
N MET A 286 9.45 -0.40 -4.37
CA MET A 286 8.76 0.22 -3.24
C MET A 286 8.26 -0.84 -2.28
N TRP A 287 8.11 -0.52 -1.00
CA TRP A 287 7.27 -1.30 -0.10
C TRP A 287 5.91 -0.60 0.00
N ILE A 288 4.97 -1.07 -0.80
CA ILE A 288 3.65 -0.44 -0.91
C ILE A 288 2.74 -1.03 0.17
N LYS A 289 2.61 -2.35 0.24
CA LYS A 289 2.05 -3.03 1.41
C LYS A 289 3.02 -2.98 2.60
N PRO A 290 2.59 -2.58 3.82
CA PRO A 290 3.42 -2.71 5.01
C PRO A 290 3.74 -4.19 5.32
N PRO A 291 5.02 -4.60 5.38
CA PRO A 291 5.37 -5.97 5.72
C PRO A 291 4.85 -6.35 7.11
N GLY A 292 4.13 -7.47 7.22
CA GLY A 292 3.54 -7.96 8.47
C GLY A 292 2.07 -7.60 8.71
N GLU A 293 1.47 -6.70 7.94
CA GLU A 293 0.01 -6.47 8.00
C GLU A 293 -0.76 -7.57 7.26
N SER A 294 -1.84 -8.07 7.89
CA SER A 294 -2.75 -9.06 7.27
C SER A 294 -3.39 -8.53 5.99
N ASP A 295 -3.64 -9.42 5.04
CA ASP A 295 -4.46 -9.15 3.85
C ASP A 295 -5.96 -9.32 4.13
N GLY A 296 -6.33 -9.88 5.29
CA GLY A 296 -7.69 -10.13 5.72
C GLY A 296 -7.92 -11.56 6.21
N GLN A 297 -9.16 -11.86 6.59
CA GLN A 297 -9.55 -13.09 7.29
C GLN A 297 -9.75 -14.29 6.35
N CYS A 298 -8.81 -14.52 5.44
CA CYS A 298 -8.81 -15.66 4.51
C CYS A 298 -8.43 -17.00 5.17
N THR A 299 -7.88 -16.96 6.38
CA THR A 299 -7.72 -18.11 7.27
C THR A 299 -8.31 -17.78 8.64
N SER A 300 -8.66 -18.80 9.42
CA SER A 300 -9.36 -18.64 10.72
C SER A 300 -8.56 -17.90 11.80
N ASP A 301 -7.25 -17.86 11.63
CA ASP A 301 -6.23 -17.23 12.48
C ASP A 301 -5.83 -15.82 11.98
N ALA A 302 -6.15 -15.46 10.74
CA ALA A 302 -5.72 -14.20 10.15
C ALA A 302 -6.52 -12.99 10.71
N PRO A 303 -5.83 -11.91 11.14
CA PRO A 303 -6.46 -10.64 11.48
C PRO A 303 -7.20 -9.99 10.30
N GLN A 304 -8.04 -9.01 10.60
CA GLN A 304 -8.63 -8.10 9.61
C GLN A 304 -7.57 -7.40 8.74
N ALA A 305 -7.93 -7.03 7.52
CA ALA A 305 -7.01 -6.41 6.56
C ALA A 305 -6.43 -5.09 7.10
N GLY A 306 -5.10 -4.98 7.13
CA GLY A 306 -4.36 -3.84 7.69
C GLY A 306 -4.01 -3.94 9.18
N SER A 307 -4.48 -4.97 9.91
CA SER A 307 -3.99 -5.25 11.26
C SER A 307 -2.71 -6.08 11.22
N PHE A 308 -1.77 -5.83 12.15
CA PHE A 308 -0.52 -6.57 12.24
C PHE A 308 -0.78 -8.06 12.52
N PHE A 309 -0.02 -8.94 11.86
CA PHE A 309 -0.18 -10.40 11.94
C PHE A 309 1.15 -11.06 12.33
N PRO A 310 1.38 -11.34 13.63
CA PRO A 310 2.66 -11.81 14.18
C PRO A 310 3.24 -13.05 13.50
N GLU A 311 2.40 -14.05 13.21
CA GLU A 311 2.86 -15.29 12.58
C GLU A 311 3.25 -15.08 11.11
N SER A 312 2.47 -14.27 10.37
CA SER A 312 2.80 -13.87 9.00
C SER A 312 4.08 -13.04 8.96
N PHE A 313 4.23 -12.06 9.87
CA PHE A 313 5.46 -11.27 10.01
C PHE A 313 6.69 -12.14 10.30
N THR A 314 6.57 -13.09 11.24
CA THR A 314 7.66 -14.03 11.58
C THR A 314 8.08 -14.85 10.36
N LYS A 315 7.13 -15.35 9.56
CA LYS A 315 7.41 -16.07 8.30
C LYS A 315 8.07 -15.16 7.27
N LEU A 316 7.52 -13.97 7.02
CA LEU A 316 8.02 -12.98 6.06
C LEU A 316 9.45 -12.54 6.39
N TRP A 317 9.76 -12.26 7.65
CA TRP A 317 11.09 -11.87 8.10
C TRP A 317 12.09 -13.02 7.95
N ASN A 318 11.77 -14.21 8.50
CA ASN A 318 12.65 -15.37 8.50
C ASN A 318 12.96 -15.93 7.11
N LYS A 319 12.18 -15.55 6.11
CA LYS A 319 12.32 -15.95 4.70
C LYS A 319 12.70 -14.79 3.78
N GLY A 320 12.97 -13.61 4.33
CA GLY A 320 13.17 -12.37 3.57
C GLY A 320 14.62 -11.91 3.43
N TYR A 321 14.80 -10.87 2.62
CA TYR A 321 16.05 -10.21 2.26
C TYR A 321 16.97 -9.95 3.46
N PHE A 322 16.44 -9.41 4.57
CA PHE A 322 17.26 -9.07 5.75
C PHE A 322 17.96 -10.27 6.38
N VAL A 323 17.35 -11.46 6.33
CA VAL A 323 17.95 -12.70 6.83
C VAL A 323 18.80 -13.36 5.74
N SER A 324 18.27 -13.47 4.53
CA SER A 324 18.89 -14.22 3.42
C SER A 324 20.09 -13.53 2.77
N GLU A 325 20.05 -12.19 2.62
CA GLU A 325 21.11 -11.38 2.01
C GLU A 325 21.73 -10.39 3.02
N GLY A 326 20.92 -9.80 3.92
CA GLY A 326 21.36 -8.82 4.91
C GLY A 326 22.06 -9.40 6.16
N GLY A 327 22.09 -10.73 6.31
CA GLY A 327 22.77 -11.41 7.43
C GLY A 327 22.16 -11.18 8.83
N MET A 328 20.96 -10.63 8.91
CA MET A 328 20.23 -10.46 10.17
C MET A 328 19.72 -11.81 10.70
N LYS A 329 19.44 -11.89 12.01
CA LYS A 329 18.94 -13.11 12.63
C LYS A 329 17.46 -13.32 12.33
N THR A 330 17.07 -14.58 12.20
CA THR A 330 15.68 -15.01 12.28
C THR A 330 15.08 -14.64 13.64
N ILE A 331 13.82 -14.22 13.63
CA ILE A 331 12.93 -14.22 14.79
C ILE A 331 12.72 -15.68 15.21
N ALA A 332 12.88 -16.00 16.49
CA ALA A 332 12.56 -17.33 16.99
C ALA A 332 11.04 -17.56 16.95
N ASN A 333 10.59 -18.77 16.62
CA ASN A 333 9.16 -19.06 16.51
C ASN A 333 8.44 -18.76 17.84
N VAL A 334 7.52 -17.79 17.82
CA VAL A 334 6.70 -17.39 18.98
C VAL A 334 5.67 -18.47 19.38
N THR A 335 5.50 -19.50 18.54
CA THR A 335 4.60 -20.64 18.76
C THR A 335 5.17 -21.66 19.77
N GLY A 336 5.25 -21.23 21.03
CA GLY A 336 5.07 -22.04 22.24
C GLY A 336 5.83 -23.36 22.38
N ASP A 337 6.99 -23.31 23.04
CA ASP A 337 7.29 -24.27 24.10
C ASP A 337 7.89 -23.52 25.31
N ALA A 338 7.13 -23.44 26.40
CA ALA A 338 7.51 -22.75 27.63
C ALA A 338 8.22 -23.70 28.60
N THR A 339 9.27 -24.36 28.12
CA THR A 339 10.15 -25.21 28.93
C THR A 339 11.51 -24.54 29.13
N GLU A 340 11.60 -23.68 30.16
CA GLU A 340 12.89 -23.40 30.77
C GLU A 340 13.50 -24.73 31.26
N THR A 341 14.66 -25.10 30.72
CA THR A 341 15.52 -26.11 31.35
C THR A 341 16.96 -25.64 31.24
N SER A 342 17.35 -24.81 32.20
CA SER A 342 18.73 -24.42 32.44
C SER A 342 19.59 -25.67 32.68
N THR A 343 20.43 -26.00 31.70
CA THR A 343 21.42 -27.08 31.83
C THR A 343 22.82 -26.50 31.62
N GLU A 344 23.42 -25.99 32.70
CA GLU A 344 24.84 -25.68 32.74
C GLU A 344 25.65 -26.94 32.43
N THR A 345 26.12 -27.08 31.19
CA THR A 345 27.06 -28.15 30.81
C THR A 345 28.46 -27.58 30.76
N GLY A 346 29.04 -27.33 31.93
CA GLY A 346 30.46 -27.02 32.04
C GLY A 346 31.30 -28.21 31.56
N THR A 347 32.14 -28.01 30.56
CA THR A 347 33.20 -28.96 30.19
C THR A 347 34.47 -28.19 29.88
N GLN A 348 35.58 -28.61 30.49
CA GLN A 348 36.86 -27.92 30.39
C GLN A 348 37.52 -28.18 29.03
N ALA A 349 38.09 -27.12 28.44
CA ALA A 349 39.12 -27.24 27.42
C ALA A 349 40.39 -26.54 27.94
N THR A 350 41.51 -27.28 27.98
CA THR A 350 42.81 -26.75 28.40
C THR A 350 43.56 -26.14 27.22
N GLY A 351 44.22 -25.00 27.42
CA GLY A 351 44.94 -24.30 26.35
C GLY A 351 45.65 -23.05 26.84
N SER A 352 46.85 -23.20 27.41
CA SER A 352 47.65 -22.08 27.89
C SER A 352 48.21 -21.22 26.75
N TYR A 353 48.08 -19.90 26.87
CA TYR A 353 49.01 -18.94 26.25
C TYR A 353 49.33 -17.80 27.24
N VAL A 354 50.36 -17.02 26.93
CA VAL A 354 51.28 -16.45 27.94
C VAL A 354 51.02 -14.97 28.24
N ASP A 355 51.26 -14.59 29.49
CA ASP A 355 51.27 -13.22 30.02
C ASP A 355 52.27 -12.29 29.31
N GLN A 356 51.82 -11.06 29.00
CA GLN A 356 52.70 -9.89 28.99
C GLN A 356 52.01 -8.69 29.66
N THR A 357 52.61 -8.22 30.74
CA THR A 357 52.17 -7.06 31.53
C THR A 357 52.83 -5.76 31.07
N THR A 358 52.10 -4.64 31.14
CA THR A 358 52.60 -3.36 31.68
C THR A 358 51.43 -2.40 31.98
N PRO A 359 51.54 -1.48 32.97
CA PRO A 359 50.37 -0.78 33.52
C PRO A 359 50.22 0.67 33.06
N ILE A 360 48.99 1.21 33.10
CA ILE A 360 48.72 2.65 33.11
C ILE A 360 47.84 3.02 34.31
N VAL A 361 48.20 4.14 34.92
CA VAL A 361 47.75 4.72 36.19
C VAL A 361 46.22 4.87 36.32
N SER A 362 45.71 4.58 37.52
CA SER A 362 44.39 5.03 37.99
C SER A 362 44.51 6.34 38.77
N THR A 363 43.57 7.27 38.54
CA THR A 363 43.30 8.41 39.44
C THR A 363 41.81 8.46 39.75
N ALA A 364 41.44 8.03 40.95
CA ALA A 364 40.06 8.12 41.44
C ALA A 364 39.76 9.48 42.06
N GLY A 365 38.51 9.93 41.96
CA GLY A 365 37.95 11.04 42.72
C GLY A 365 36.56 10.65 43.22
N THR A 366 36.33 10.68 44.53
CA THR A 366 35.10 10.14 45.14
C THR A 366 34.76 10.87 46.44
N VAL A 367 33.68 11.66 46.42
CA VAL A 367 32.76 12.03 47.54
C VAL A 367 31.71 13.01 46.98
N ALA A 368 30.46 13.09 47.47
CA ALA A 368 29.66 12.16 48.26
C ALA A 368 28.16 12.55 48.13
N SER A 369 27.26 11.62 48.50
CA SER A 369 25.80 11.83 48.45
C SER A 369 25.25 12.60 49.65
N ALA A 370 24.03 13.14 49.51
CA ALA A 370 23.17 13.49 50.63
C ALA A 370 21.70 13.10 50.32
N ASN A 371 21.16 12.15 51.08
CA ASN A 371 19.72 11.89 51.17
C ASN A 371 19.14 12.68 52.35
N ILE A 372 17.85 13.01 52.27
CA ILE A 372 16.93 12.93 53.41
C ILE A 372 15.52 12.63 52.88
N ASP A 373 14.74 11.90 53.68
CA ASP A 373 13.49 11.25 53.32
C ASP A 373 12.30 11.90 54.05
N SER A 374 11.08 11.80 53.49
CA SER A 374 9.80 11.69 54.22
C SER A 374 8.58 11.64 53.28
N ALA A 375 7.78 10.58 53.44
CA ALA A 375 6.54 10.28 52.73
C ALA A 375 5.40 11.31 52.89
N HIS A 376 4.38 11.21 52.03
CA HIS A 376 2.98 11.06 52.49
C HIS A 376 2.05 10.46 51.42
N ASN A 377 1.13 9.57 51.83
CA ASN A 377 0.00 9.07 51.04
C ASN A 377 -1.10 10.14 50.90
N LEU A 378 -1.91 10.10 49.82
CA LEU A 378 -3.38 10.01 49.93
C LEU A 378 -4.11 9.73 48.58
N THR A 379 -5.35 9.26 48.73
CA THR A 379 -6.26 8.73 47.70
C THR A 379 -6.89 9.77 46.76
N SER A 380 -7.22 9.36 45.54
CA SER A 380 -8.01 10.14 44.56
C SER A 380 -9.49 9.76 44.51
N THR A 381 -10.39 10.75 44.55
CA THR A 381 -11.80 10.65 44.14
C THR A 381 -12.20 11.92 43.36
N PRO A 382 -13.22 11.86 42.47
CA PRO A 382 -13.38 12.84 41.39
C PRO A 382 -14.08 14.14 41.81
N LEU A 383 -13.84 15.21 41.05
CA LEU A 383 -14.51 16.51 41.18
C LEU A 383 -15.54 16.74 40.07
N SER A 384 -16.60 17.46 40.43
CA SER A 384 -17.82 17.62 39.62
C SER A 384 -17.76 18.81 38.65
N VAL A 385 -18.46 18.68 37.52
CA VAL A 385 -18.83 19.82 36.67
C VAL A 385 -19.89 20.65 37.39
N TYR A 386 -19.79 21.99 37.32
CA TYR A 386 -20.85 22.91 37.74
C TYR A 386 -21.17 23.92 36.64
N SER A 387 -22.42 24.34 36.57
CA SER A 387 -22.94 25.23 35.53
C SER A 387 -23.06 26.68 36.00
N GLY A 388 -23.06 27.62 35.06
CA GLY A 388 -23.35 29.04 35.29
C GLY A 388 -24.03 29.61 34.04
N ALA A 389 -25.10 30.38 34.23
CA ALA A 389 -25.99 30.80 33.16
C ALA A 389 -26.32 32.30 33.22
N SER A 390 -26.71 32.85 32.07
CA SER A 390 -27.40 34.14 31.99
C SER A 390 -28.36 34.15 30.80
N GLN A 391 -29.66 34.30 31.08
CA GLN A 391 -30.67 34.75 30.12
C GLN A 391 -31.44 35.91 30.76
N ASP A 392 -31.78 36.90 29.96
CA ASP A 392 -32.90 37.80 30.21
C ASP A 392 -34.02 37.48 29.20
N ALA A 393 -35.28 37.71 29.59
CA ALA A 393 -36.44 37.21 28.87
C ALA A 393 -37.58 38.24 28.78
N ILE A 394 -38.38 38.16 27.70
CA ILE A 394 -39.69 38.81 27.59
C ILE A 394 -40.70 37.80 26.99
N THR A 395 -41.91 37.78 27.56
CA THR A 395 -43.07 36.90 27.29
C THR A 395 -43.84 37.29 26.01
N THR A 396 -44.79 36.52 25.45
CA THR A 396 -46.09 36.13 26.05
C THR A 396 -46.84 35.01 25.27
N GLN A 397 -47.89 34.46 25.89
CA GLN A 397 -48.82 33.35 25.54
C GLN A 397 -49.56 33.50 24.17
N GLY A 398 -50.23 32.47 23.60
CA GLY A 398 -50.38 31.03 23.97
C GLY A 398 -51.61 30.34 23.33
N THR A 399 -51.80 29.02 23.54
CA THR A 399 -52.94 28.12 23.12
C THR A 399 -53.17 27.89 21.60
N ALA A 400 -53.72 26.77 21.05
CA ALA A 400 -53.85 25.31 21.36
C ALA A 400 -54.40 24.60 20.06
N ALA A 401 -54.74 23.30 19.86
CA ALA A 401 -54.84 22.07 20.68
C ALA A 401 -54.85 20.77 19.79
N ILE A 402 -54.44 19.60 20.36
CA ILE A 402 -55.02 18.21 20.32
C ILE A 402 -55.85 17.79 19.04
N SER A 403 -55.57 16.69 18.29
CA SER A 403 -55.64 15.25 18.70
C SER A 403 -55.15 14.22 17.63
N ASN A 404 -55.14 12.93 17.99
CA ASN A 404 -54.76 11.75 17.16
C ASN A 404 -55.97 11.05 16.48
N ASN A 405 -55.76 10.21 15.43
CA ASN A 405 -55.73 8.72 15.56
C ASN A 405 -55.48 7.90 14.27
N ILE A 406 -55.35 6.57 14.45
CA ILE A 406 -54.98 5.49 13.50
C ILE A 406 -56.20 4.89 12.73
N GLY A 407 -56.02 4.31 11.53
CA GLY A 407 -57.04 3.46 10.87
C GLY A 407 -56.56 2.67 9.62
N SER A 408 -57.11 1.46 9.40
CA SER A 408 -56.69 0.49 8.36
C SER A 408 -57.70 0.28 7.22
N SER A 409 -57.31 -0.39 6.13
CA SER A 409 -58.15 -0.77 4.97
C SER A 409 -59.20 -1.87 5.28
N PRO A 410 -60.27 -2.04 4.46
CA PRO A 410 -60.33 -3.27 3.60
C PRO A 410 -61.15 -3.24 2.26
N THR A 411 -60.66 -3.99 1.27
CA THR A 411 -61.32 -4.84 0.21
C THR A 411 -62.66 -4.55 -0.54
N SER A 412 -62.57 -4.55 -1.89
CA SER A 412 -63.27 -5.44 -2.89
C SER A 412 -64.45 -4.98 -3.82
N SER A 413 -64.59 -5.73 -4.94
CA SER A 413 -65.71 -5.80 -5.94
C SER A 413 -65.75 -4.71 -7.07
N GLN A 414 -66.17 -4.95 -8.34
CA GLN A 414 -66.27 -6.18 -9.17
C GLN A 414 -66.41 -5.87 -10.70
N LEU A 415 -66.17 -6.88 -11.56
CA LEU A 415 -66.75 -7.14 -12.91
C LEU A 415 -66.42 -6.26 -14.15
N GLY A 416 -66.18 -6.96 -15.28
CA GLY A 416 -66.14 -6.47 -16.67
C GLY A 416 -65.68 -7.59 -17.63
N THR A 417 -66.35 -7.81 -18.78
CA THR A 417 -66.14 -9.01 -19.64
C THR A 417 -66.03 -8.70 -21.14
N GLN A 418 -65.23 -9.48 -21.90
CA GLN A 418 -65.71 -10.40 -22.96
C GLN A 418 -64.61 -11.06 -23.84
N ASN A 419 -64.82 -12.35 -24.15
CA ASN A 419 -64.65 -13.09 -25.41
C ASN A 419 -63.36 -13.03 -26.28
N GLY A 420 -62.83 -14.23 -26.59
CA GLY A 420 -61.91 -14.51 -27.72
C GLY A 420 -61.64 -16.02 -27.89
N LEU A 421 -61.82 -16.56 -29.10
CA LEU A 421 -61.58 -17.98 -29.44
C LEU A 421 -60.09 -18.22 -29.79
N GLY A 422 -59.51 -19.42 -29.75
CA GLY A 422 -60.02 -20.75 -29.36
C GLY A 422 -59.19 -21.90 -29.97
N SER A 423 -59.75 -23.12 -29.92
CA SER A 423 -59.21 -24.39 -30.48
C SER A 423 -58.11 -25.13 -29.68
N GLN A 424 -58.24 -26.46 -29.66
CA GLN A 424 -57.29 -27.42 -29.10
C GLN A 424 -56.67 -28.27 -30.22
N THR A 425 -55.52 -28.89 -29.99
CA THR A 425 -55.16 -30.15 -30.66
C THR A 425 -54.32 -31.00 -29.70
N THR A 426 -54.72 -32.26 -29.52
CA THR A 426 -54.12 -33.18 -28.54
C THR A 426 -53.39 -34.31 -29.27
N GLN A 427 -52.14 -34.57 -28.90
CA GLN A 427 -51.51 -35.89 -29.10
C GLN A 427 -50.72 -36.30 -27.86
N VAL A 428 -50.60 -37.62 -27.64
CA VAL A 428 -50.03 -38.24 -26.44
C VAL A 428 -49.14 -39.41 -26.86
N SER A 429 -47.85 -39.36 -26.53
CA SER A 429 -46.85 -40.45 -26.49
C SER A 429 -45.46 -39.79 -26.44
N SER A 430 -44.47 -40.23 -25.65
CA SER A 430 -44.45 -41.15 -24.50
C SER A 430 -43.22 -40.84 -23.63
N GLN A 431 -42.91 -41.69 -22.64
CA GLN A 431 -41.87 -41.45 -21.62
C GLN A 431 -40.44 -41.44 -22.19
N VAL A 432 -39.59 -40.54 -21.67
CA VAL A 432 -38.49 -40.82 -20.70
C VAL A 432 -38.32 -39.53 -19.87
N GLY A 433 -37.89 -39.62 -18.61
CA GLY A 433 -37.72 -38.44 -17.76
C GLY A 433 -36.45 -38.45 -16.91
N THR A 434 -36.00 -37.25 -16.56
CA THR A 434 -35.08 -36.96 -15.45
C THR A 434 -35.45 -35.60 -14.87
N LYS A 435 -35.55 -35.49 -13.54
CA LYS A 435 -35.62 -34.18 -12.88
C LYS A 435 -34.29 -33.47 -13.06
N TYR A 436 -34.32 -32.20 -13.44
CA TYR A 436 -33.29 -31.26 -13.01
C TYR A 436 -33.69 -30.77 -11.61
N ASP A 437 -32.87 -31.10 -10.62
CA ASP A 437 -32.97 -30.54 -9.27
C ASP A 437 -32.03 -29.34 -9.18
N THR A 438 -32.54 -28.19 -8.75
CA THR A 438 -31.77 -26.94 -8.70
C THR A 438 -31.28 -26.68 -7.29
N SER A 439 -30.33 -27.48 -6.83
CA SER A 439 -29.57 -27.21 -5.61
C SER A 439 -28.43 -26.23 -5.90
N LEU A 440 -28.32 -25.20 -5.06
CA LEU A 440 -27.22 -24.25 -5.08
C LEU A 440 -25.95 -24.93 -4.54
N ALA A 441 -25.02 -25.26 -5.44
CA ALA A 441 -23.68 -25.67 -5.04
C ALA A 441 -22.88 -24.44 -4.59
N VAL A 442 -22.76 -24.25 -3.28
CA VAL A 442 -21.66 -23.46 -2.71
C VAL A 442 -20.37 -24.20 -3.07
N GLN A 443 -19.47 -23.55 -3.81
CA GLN A 443 -18.15 -24.14 -4.08
C GLN A 443 -17.25 -23.95 -2.86
N ASP A 444 -17.15 -25.00 -2.04
CA ASP A 444 -16.11 -25.10 -1.03
C ASP A 444 -14.73 -25.08 -1.72
N TYR A 445 -14.02 -23.95 -1.59
CA TYR A 445 -12.64 -23.77 -2.04
C TYR A 445 -11.67 -24.57 -1.13
N ASN A 446 -11.72 -25.90 -1.23
CA ASN A 446 -10.93 -26.80 -0.41
C ASN A 446 -9.47 -26.86 -0.89
N SER A 447 -8.70 -25.84 -0.51
CA SER A 447 -7.35 -25.53 -1.02
C SER A 447 -6.28 -26.51 -0.56
N SER A 448 -6.04 -27.54 -1.38
CA SER A 448 -5.02 -28.59 -1.19
C SER A 448 -3.76 -28.46 -2.06
N GLU A 449 -3.69 -27.48 -2.98
CA GLU A 449 -2.47 -27.07 -3.69
C GLU A 449 -2.11 -25.62 -3.33
N ARG A 450 -1.79 -25.40 -2.05
CA ARG A 450 -1.17 -24.14 -1.58
C ARG A 450 0.31 -24.14 -1.95
N CYS A 451 0.94 -22.96 -1.95
CA CYS A 451 2.40 -22.86 -1.98
C CYS A 451 3.04 -23.73 -0.88
N LEU A 452 3.65 -24.84 -1.29
CA LEU A 452 4.42 -25.80 -0.50
C LEU A 452 5.72 -26.12 -1.28
N PRO A 453 6.81 -26.48 -0.59
CA PRO A 453 8.14 -26.63 -1.19
C PRO A 453 8.31 -27.92 -2.03
#